data_AF-A0A0V0J9U4-F1
#
_entry.id   AF-A0A0V0J9U4-F1
#
_cell.length_a   1.000
_cell.length_b   1.000
_cell.length_c   1.000
_cell.angle_alpha   90.00
_cell.angle_beta   90.00
_cell.angle_gamma   90.00
#
_symmetry.space_group_name_H-M   'P 1'
#
loop_
_entity.id
_entity.type
_entity.pdbx_description
1 polymer ?
#
loop_
_entity_poly.entity_id
_entity_poly.type
_entity_poly.pdbx_seq_one_letter_code
_entity_poly.pdbx_strand_id
1 'polypeptide(L)'
;FYSMAYAIERIHAHSTHVTKLIGIDLKSTLDSCLLKALQSAAEEQLRVYKDALELRASKETWQGSSAFSNEQTEANLKVMIDSGFSDARQYLSGGQHLTNFTAQSSRALSTFVQACTRFGCPALVDSFAACFAGMLEEELGVYRQALSNPQLEKQVPIIRENLEFFMHTVILKLVAKLNIQDQSTVRAAAKGFKKLLKSNA
;
A
#
# COMPACT_ATOMS: atom_id res chain seq x y z
N PHE A 1 -1.68 -1.11 14.16
CA PHE A 1 -1.69 -2.35 13.36
C PHE A 1 -0.34 -3.08 13.30
N TYR A 2 0.74 -2.43 12.83
CA TYR A 2 2.05 -3.10 12.66
C TYR A 2 2.62 -3.73 13.95
N SER A 3 2.59 -3.02 15.09
CA SER A 3 3.04 -3.57 16.37
C SER A 3 2.23 -4.79 16.83
N MET A 4 0.92 -4.80 16.53
CA MET A 4 0.05 -5.95 16.81
C MET A 4 0.42 -7.14 15.92
N ALA A 5 0.70 -6.91 14.63
CA ALA A 5 1.19 -7.96 13.73
C ALA A 5 2.50 -8.60 14.24
N TYR A 6 3.42 -7.78 14.75
CA TYR A 6 4.67 -8.27 15.36
C TYR A 6 4.42 -9.08 16.64
N ALA A 7 3.45 -8.67 17.47
CA ALA A 7 3.06 -9.43 18.65
C ALA A 7 2.44 -10.80 18.25
N ILE A 8 1.56 -10.83 17.24
CA ILE A 8 0.96 -12.07 16.73
C ILE A 8 2.02 -13.02 16.19
N GLU A 9 2.96 -12.54 15.38
CA GLU A 9 4.07 -13.34 14.85
C GLU A 9 4.87 -14.01 15.99
N ARG A 10 5.17 -13.25 17.06
CA ARG A 10 5.86 -13.79 18.25
C ARG A 10 5.01 -14.80 19.02
N ILE A 11 3.72 -14.53 19.18
CA ILE A 11 2.78 -15.46 19.80
C ILE A 11 2.74 -16.75 18.99
N HIS A 12 2.60 -16.70 17.67
CA HIS A 12 2.59 -17.87 16.79
C HIS A 12 3.87 -18.69 16.90
N ALA A 13 5.04 -18.03 16.94
CA ALA A 13 6.32 -18.72 17.13
C ALA A 13 6.35 -19.49 18.47
N HIS A 14 5.87 -18.87 19.55
CA HIS A 14 5.80 -19.51 20.86
C HIS A 14 4.75 -20.64 20.90
N SER A 15 3.55 -20.41 20.33
CA SER A 15 2.49 -21.40 20.23
C SER A 15 2.94 -22.63 19.45
N THR A 16 3.72 -22.45 18.38
CA THR A 16 4.29 -23.56 17.60
C THR A 16 5.28 -24.36 18.45
N HIS A 17 6.09 -23.70 19.26
CA HIS A 17 7.01 -24.39 20.17
C HIS A 17 6.24 -25.20 21.24
N VAL A 18 5.25 -24.60 21.90
CA VAL A 18 4.46 -25.27 22.93
C VAL A 18 3.62 -26.41 22.35
N THR A 19 3.06 -26.24 21.15
CA THR A 19 2.32 -27.29 20.41
C THR A 19 3.17 -28.56 20.28
N LYS A 20 4.48 -28.43 20.00
CA LYS A 20 5.40 -29.58 19.91
C LYS A 20 5.61 -30.28 21.25
N LEU A 21 5.46 -29.58 22.38
CA LEU A 21 5.65 -30.13 23.71
C LEU A 21 4.39 -30.86 24.23
N ILE A 22 3.21 -30.28 23.98
CA ILE A 22 1.96 -30.77 24.58
C ILE A 22 1.04 -31.49 23.58
N GLY A 23 1.35 -31.46 22.28
CA GLY A 23 0.57 -32.13 21.22
C GLY A 23 -0.74 -31.45 20.84
N ILE A 24 -1.01 -30.23 21.33
CA ILE A 24 -2.23 -29.46 21.06
C ILE A 24 -1.90 -28.32 20.11
N ASP A 25 -2.63 -28.18 19.00
CA ASP A 25 -2.44 -27.08 18.04
C ASP A 25 -2.95 -25.73 18.58
N LEU A 26 -2.06 -25.08 19.32
CA LEU A 26 -2.33 -23.78 19.94
C LEU A 26 -2.40 -22.66 18.90
N LYS A 27 -1.67 -22.75 17.79
CA LYS A 27 -1.68 -21.71 16.76
C LYS A 27 -3.06 -21.59 16.15
N SER A 28 -3.62 -22.70 15.67
CA SER A 28 -4.94 -22.72 15.05
C SER A 28 -6.05 -22.33 16.03
N THR A 29 -5.90 -22.73 17.30
CA THR A 29 -6.83 -22.33 18.38
C THR A 29 -6.82 -20.81 18.58
N LEU A 30 -5.63 -20.21 18.65
CA LEU A 30 -5.50 -18.76 18.80
C LEU A 30 -5.98 -18.00 17.57
N ASP A 31 -5.66 -18.48 16.37
CA ASP A 31 -6.13 -17.88 15.11
C ASP A 31 -7.66 -17.85 15.08
N SER A 32 -8.31 -18.93 15.50
CA SER A 32 -9.77 -19.02 15.57
C SER A 32 -10.37 -18.06 16.61
N CYS A 33 -9.78 -17.99 17.80
CA CYS A 33 -10.24 -17.11 18.88
C CYS A 33 -10.06 -15.62 18.54
N LEU A 34 -8.98 -15.26 17.84
CA LEU A 34 -8.63 -13.88 17.53
C LEU A 34 -9.18 -13.40 16.18
N LEU A 35 -9.69 -14.30 15.33
CA LEU A 35 -10.07 -14.00 13.95
C LEU A 35 -10.88 -12.71 13.82
N LYS A 36 -11.99 -12.59 14.54
CA LYS A 36 -12.87 -11.41 14.48
C LYS A 36 -12.15 -10.12 14.91
N ALA A 37 -11.37 -10.18 15.99
CA ALA A 37 -10.63 -9.02 16.48
C ALA A 37 -9.56 -8.55 15.47
N LEU A 38 -8.89 -9.51 14.81
CA LEU A 38 -7.89 -9.22 13.78
C LEU A 38 -8.53 -8.66 12.51
N GLN A 39 -9.71 -9.15 12.12
CA GLN A 39 -10.50 -8.58 11.03
C GLN A 39 -10.90 -7.13 11.32
N SER A 40 -11.49 -6.86 12.49
CA SER A 40 -11.87 -5.50 12.88
C SER A 40 -10.66 -4.56 12.98
N ALA A 41 -9.50 -5.06 13.40
CA ALA A 41 -8.29 -4.25 13.43
C ALA A 41 -7.73 -3.92 12.03
N ALA A 42 -7.96 -4.78 11.03
CA ALA A 42 -7.63 -4.48 9.64
C ALA A 42 -8.56 -3.41 9.06
N GLU A 43 -9.86 -3.50 9.35
CA GLU A 43 -10.86 -2.49 8.95
C GLU A 43 -10.57 -1.13 9.58
N GLU A 44 -10.19 -1.11 10.86
CA GLU A 44 -9.76 0.12 11.54
C GLU A 44 -8.48 0.69 10.93
N GLN A 45 -7.54 -0.17 10.52
CA GLN A 45 -6.34 0.29 9.82
C GLN A 45 -6.65 0.89 8.44
N LEU A 46 -7.70 0.42 7.75
CA LEU A 46 -8.21 1.08 6.56
C LEU A 46 -8.76 2.48 6.91
N ARG A 47 -9.57 2.62 7.97
CA ARG A 47 -10.09 3.93 8.39
C ARG A 47 -8.96 4.94 8.68
N VAL A 48 -7.99 4.55 9.49
CA VAL A 48 -6.80 5.38 9.79
C VAL A 48 -6.00 5.73 8.54
N TYR A 49 -5.93 4.80 7.57
CA TYR A 49 -5.27 5.07 6.30
C TYR A 49 -5.98 6.17 5.51
N LYS A 50 -7.33 6.15 5.46
CA LYS A 50 -8.13 7.16 4.78
C LYS A 50 -7.89 8.55 5.35
N ASP A 51 -7.98 8.69 6.68
CA ASP A 51 -7.73 9.97 7.35
C ASP A 51 -6.33 10.51 7.05
N ALA A 52 -5.32 9.62 7.10
CA ALA A 52 -3.94 10.00 6.77
C ALA A 52 -3.77 10.36 5.28
N LEU A 53 -4.49 9.68 4.39
CA LEU A 53 -4.46 9.95 2.96
C LEU A 53 -5.10 11.30 2.63
N GLU A 54 -6.26 11.62 3.20
CA GLU A 54 -6.91 12.93 3.03
C GLU A 54 -5.98 14.07 3.45
N LEU A 55 -5.28 13.90 4.57
CA LEU A 55 -4.29 14.87 5.02
C LEU A 55 -3.09 14.98 4.07
N ARG A 56 -2.62 13.88 3.50
CA ARG A 56 -1.54 13.90 2.49
C ARG A 56 -2.00 14.58 1.21
N ALA A 57 -3.19 14.21 0.71
CA ALA A 57 -3.76 14.74 -0.51
C ALA A 57 -4.03 16.25 -0.41
N SER A 58 -4.53 16.74 0.73
CA SER A 58 -4.76 18.19 0.95
C SER A 58 -3.47 19.02 0.99
N LYS A 59 -2.32 18.40 1.23
CA LYS A 59 -1.00 19.05 1.21
C LYS A 59 -0.25 18.86 -0.11
N GLU A 60 -0.75 18.01 -1.01
CA GLU A 60 -0.08 17.72 -2.26
C GLU A 60 -0.35 18.84 -3.27
N THR A 61 0.73 19.38 -3.83
CA THR A 61 0.68 20.51 -4.77
C THR A 61 1.02 20.09 -6.20
N TRP A 62 1.34 18.81 -6.40
CA TRP A 62 1.69 18.20 -7.69
C TRP A 62 2.76 18.99 -8.43
N GLN A 63 3.76 19.48 -7.71
CA GLN A 63 4.79 20.35 -8.29
C GLN A 63 5.40 19.68 -9.51
N GLY A 64 5.60 20.46 -10.59
CA GLY A 64 6.20 19.93 -11.81
C GLY A 64 7.66 19.53 -11.60
N SER A 65 8.18 18.67 -12.47
CA SER A 65 9.55 18.13 -12.41
C SER A 65 10.64 19.19 -12.20
N SER A 66 10.48 20.39 -12.77
CA SER A 66 11.43 21.52 -12.62
C SER A 66 11.48 22.16 -11.23
N ALA A 67 10.51 21.86 -10.36
CA ALA A 67 10.45 22.38 -9.00
C ALA A 67 11.07 21.42 -7.96
N PHE A 68 11.39 20.19 -8.35
CA PHE A 68 12.04 19.23 -7.45
C PHE A 68 13.50 19.59 -7.24
N SER A 69 13.89 19.79 -5.97
CA SER A 69 15.30 19.80 -5.63
C SER A 69 15.89 18.39 -5.69
N ASN A 70 17.19 18.28 -5.97
CA ASN A 70 17.91 17.00 -5.89
C ASN A 70 17.76 16.36 -4.50
N GLU A 71 17.75 17.18 -3.44
CA GLU A 71 17.54 16.72 -2.06
C GLU A 71 16.17 16.06 -1.87
N GLN A 72 15.10 16.68 -2.39
CA GLN A 72 13.75 16.12 -2.29
C GLN A 72 13.61 14.82 -3.09
N THR A 73 14.23 14.76 -4.26
CA THR A 73 14.25 13.55 -5.11
C THR A 73 14.95 12.40 -4.38
N GLU A 74 16.13 12.63 -3.81
CA GLU A 74 16.85 11.62 -3.02
C GLU A 74 16.11 11.21 -1.75
N ALA A 75 15.44 12.15 -1.07
CA ALA A 75 14.63 11.84 0.10
C ALA A 75 13.45 10.91 -0.25
N ASN A 76 12.73 11.21 -1.34
CA ASN A 76 11.64 10.37 -1.82
C ASN A 76 12.15 9.00 -2.27
N LEU A 77 13.27 8.95 -3.00
CA LEU A 77 13.90 7.70 -3.41
C LEU A 77 14.31 6.85 -2.20
N LYS A 78 14.91 7.46 -1.17
CA LYS A 78 15.25 6.77 0.08
C LYS A 78 14.02 6.14 0.72
N VAL A 79 12.91 6.89 0.82
CA VAL A 79 11.63 6.38 1.33
C VAL A 79 11.16 5.16 0.55
N MET A 80 11.28 5.19 -0.79
CA MET A 80 10.90 4.06 -1.64
C MET A 80 11.78 2.83 -1.40
N ILE A 81 13.10 3.00 -1.35
CA ILE A 81 14.07 1.93 -1.11
C ILE A 81 13.82 1.29 0.26
N ASP A 82 13.70 2.10 1.31
CA ASP A 82 13.42 1.64 2.68
C ASP A 82 12.08 0.91 2.79
N SER A 83 11.12 1.27 1.92
CA SER A 83 9.81 0.63 1.84
C SER A 83 9.81 -0.66 1.00
N GLY A 84 10.97 -1.07 0.47
CA GLY A 84 11.15 -2.29 -0.29
C GLY A 84 11.00 -2.12 -1.81
N PHE A 85 11.03 -0.91 -2.35
CA PHE A 85 10.96 -0.63 -3.78
C PHE A 85 12.34 -0.23 -4.32
N SER A 86 13.31 -1.15 -4.25
CA SER A 86 14.68 -0.98 -4.78
C SER A 86 14.72 -0.47 -6.22
N ASP A 87 13.78 -0.94 -7.04
CA ASP A 87 13.73 -0.70 -8.48
C ASP A 87 13.30 0.73 -8.82
N ALA A 88 12.86 1.50 -7.82
CA ALA A 88 12.51 2.91 -7.96
C ALA A 88 13.68 3.73 -8.52
N ARG A 89 14.93 3.42 -8.16
CA ARG A 89 16.10 4.15 -8.68
C ARG A 89 16.24 3.98 -10.20
N GLN A 90 15.99 2.77 -10.72
CA GLN A 90 16.05 2.51 -12.15
C GLN A 90 14.93 3.25 -12.88
N TYR A 91 13.72 3.25 -12.33
CA TYR A 91 12.61 4.02 -12.88
C TYR A 91 12.99 5.51 -12.98
N LEU A 92 13.45 6.11 -11.88
CA LEU A 92 13.77 7.54 -11.84
C LEU A 92 14.99 7.98 -12.65
N SER A 93 15.89 7.04 -13.01
CA SER A 93 17.06 7.34 -13.85
C SER A 93 16.72 7.90 -15.24
N GLY A 94 15.46 7.79 -15.70
CA GLY A 94 14.96 8.36 -16.96
C GLY A 94 14.57 9.85 -16.91
N GLY A 95 14.92 10.58 -15.84
CA GLY A 95 14.45 11.97 -15.64
C GLY A 95 13.03 12.06 -15.06
N GLN A 96 12.56 10.95 -14.51
CA GLN A 96 11.27 10.78 -13.86
C GLN A 96 11.38 11.20 -12.37
N HIS A 97 10.32 11.78 -11.81
CA HIS A 97 10.24 12.28 -10.45
C HIS A 97 9.06 11.68 -9.67
N LEU A 98 9.33 11.21 -8.45
CA LEU A 98 8.27 10.87 -7.51
C LEU A 98 7.91 12.06 -6.65
N THR A 99 6.61 12.33 -6.57
CA THR A 99 6.01 13.21 -5.57
C THR A 99 6.17 12.64 -4.17
N ASN A 100 6.20 13.52 -3.16
CA ASN A 100 6.20 13.08 -1.77
C ASN A 100 4.92 12.30 -1.44
N PHE A 101 3.77 12.70 -2.00
CA PHE A 101 2.54 11.91 -1.91
C PHE A 101 2.76 10.46 -2.31
N THR A 102 3.30 10.21 -3.50
CA THR A 102 3.51 8.85 -4.02
C THR A 102 4.47 8.06 -3.15
N ALA A 103 5.56 8.68 -2.69
CA ALA A 103 6.52 8.02 -1.81
C ALA A 103 5.89 7.61 -0.46
N GLN A 104 5.16 8.52 0.19
CA GLN A 104 4.54 8.25 1.49
C GLN A 104 3.36 7.28 1.40
N SER A 105 2.54 7.37 0.34
CA SER A 105 1.47 6.40 0.09
C SER A 105 2.03 5.00 -0.15
N SER A 106 3.09 4.87 -0.96
CA SER A 106 3.77 3.59 -1.19
C SER A 106 4.33 2.99 0.09
N ARG A 107 4.94 3.82 0.95
CA ARG A 107 5.43 3.41 2.27
C ARG A 107 4.29 2.92 3.16
N ALA A 108 3.18 3.63 3.22
CA ALA A 108 2.04 3.28 4.07
C ALA A 108 1.42 1.94 3.62
N LEU A 109 1.20 1.76 2.33
CA LEU A 109 0.71 0.48 1.77
C LEU A 109 1.70 -0.67 2.00
N SER A 110 3.00 -0.45 1.80
CA SER A 110 4.03 -1.46 2.09
C SER A 110 4.03 -1.84 3.57
N THR A 111 3.89 -0.88 4.48
CA THR A 111 3.82 -1.12 5.92
C THR A 111 2.58 -1.95 6.28
N PHE A 112 1.43 -1.67 5.66
CA PHE A 112 0.22 -2.48 5.82
C PHE A 112 0.44 -3.92 5.33
N VAL A 113 0.93 -4.11 4.10
CA VAL A 113 1.19 -5.44 3.55
C VAL A 113 2.21 -6.22 4.37
N GLN A 114 3.26 -5.56 4.87
CA GLN A 114 4.22 -6.19 5.79
C GLN A 114 3.54 -6.67 7.07
N ALA A 115 2.67 -5.86 7.66
CA ALA A 115 1.87 -6.30 8.82
C ALA A 115 0.98 -7.49 8.46
N CYS A 116 0.26 -7.45 7.33
CA CYS A 116 -0.55 -8.57 6.84
C CYS A 116 0.24 -9.88 6.74
N THR A 117 1.45 -9.84 6.17
CA THR A 117 2.31 -11.04 6.06
C THR A 117 2.74 -11.59 7.42
N ARG A 118 2.92 -10.73 8.43
CA ARG A 118 3.33 -11.15 9.78
C ARG A 118 2.21 -11.84 10.56
N PHE A 119 0.94 -11.54 10.28
CA PHE A 119 -0.16 -12.22 10.96
C PHE A 119 -0.20 -13.73 10.67
N GLY A 120 0.33 -14.21 9.54
CA GLY A 120 0.50 -15.64 9.29
C GLY A 120 -0.79 -16.48 9.42
N CYS A 121 -1.96 -15.86 9.25
CA CYS A 121 -3.27 -16.48 9.40
C CYS A 121 -4.02 -16.47 8.05
N PRO A 122 -4.16 -17.64 7.38
CA PRO A 122 -4.80 -17.73 6.07
C PRO A 122 -6.25 -17.24 6.04
N ALA A 123 -6.98 -17.39 7.16
CA ALA A 123 -8.37 -16.95 7.28
C ALA A 123 -8.54 -15.40 7.21
N LEU A 124 -7.45 -14.64 7.32
CA LEU A 124 -7.46 -13.18 7.19
C LEU A 124 -7.19 -12.68 5.76
N VAL A 125 -6.80 -13.55 4.83
CA VAL A 125 -6.35 -13.14 3.48
C VAL A 125 -7.44 -12.35 2.76
N ASP A 126 -8.69 -12.81 2.80
CA ASP A 126 -9.81 -12.11 2.14
C ASP A 126 -10.08 -10.74 2.78
N SER A 127 -10.03 -10.66 4.12
CA SER A 127 -10.19 -9.39 4.84
C SER A 127 -9.06 -8.41 4.53
N PHE A 128 -7.81 -8.89 4.45
CA PHE A 128 -6.67 -8.07 4.05
C PHE A 128 -6.77 -7.63 2.59
N ALA A 129 -7.21 -8.50 1.68
CA ALA A 129 -7.43 -8.16 0.28
C ALA A 129 -8.51 -7.08 0.12
N ALA A 130 -9.61 -7.20 0.86
CA ALA A 130 -10.67 -6.19 0.89
C ALA A 130 -10.17 -4.85 1.44
N CYS A 131 -9.42 -4.86 2.56
CA CYS A 131 -8.82 -3.65 3.12
C CYS A 131 -7.82 -3.00 2.17
N PHE A 132 -6.94 -3.79 1.56
CA PHE A 132 -5.96 -3.30 0.58
C PHE A 132 -6.66 -2.69 -0.64
N ALA A 133 -7.67 -3.36 -1.19
CA ALA A 133 -8.48 -2.84 -2.28
C ALA A 133 -9.17 -1.52 -1.90
N GLY A 134 -9.69 -1.42 -0.67
CA GLY A 134 -10.23 -0.18 -0.12
C GLY A 134 -9.21 0.95 -0.08
N MET A 135 -7.97 0.68 0.37
CA MET A 135 -6.90 1.69 0.34
C MET A 135 -6.56 2.12 -1.10
N LEU A 136 -6.53 1.17 -2.04
CA LEU A 136 -6.27 1.46 -3.45
C LEU A 136 -7.35 2.32 -4.10
N GLU A 137 -8.63 2.09 -3.78
CA GLU A 137 -9.73 2.92 -4.32
C GLU A 137 -9.64 4.37 -3.83
N GLU A 138 -9.19 4.59 -2.60
CA GLU A 138 -9.00 5.93 -2.05
C GLU A 138 -7.81 6.64 -2.71
N GLU A 139 -6.69 5.94 -2.90
CA GLU A 139 -5.55 6.45 -3.68
C GLU A 139 -5.98 6.80 -5.11
N LEU A 140 -6.77 5.95 -5.76
CA LEU A 140 -7.31 6.20 -7.09
C LEU A 140 -8.21 7.44 -7.10
N GLY A 141 -8.98 7.66 -6.03
CA GLY A 141 -9.79 8.86 -5.83
C GLY A 141 -8.95 10.13 -5.89
N VAL A 142 -7.80 10.15 -5.22
CA VAL A 142 -6.87 11.29 -5.21
C VAL A 142 -6.33 11.58 -6.61
N TYR A 143 -5.85 10.56 -7.33
CA TYR A 143 -5.37 10.73 -8.71
C TYR A 143 -6.49 11.19 -9.65
N ARG A 144 -7.69 10.64 -9.52
CA ARG A 144 -8.85 11.03 -10.33
C ARG A 144 -9.20 12.49 -10.10
N GLN A 145 -9.25 12.91 -8.83
CA GLN A 145 -9.51 14.30 -8.47
C GLN A 145 -8.45 15.24 -9.06
N ALA A 146 -7.16 14.89 -8.90
CA ALA A 146 -6.05 15.68 -9.42
C ALA A 146 -6.11 15.84 -10.95
N LEU A 147 -6.34 14.75 -11.69
CA LEU A 147 -6.44 14.77 -13.16
C LEU A 147 -7.70 15.49 -13.68
N SER A 148 -8.77 15.54 -12.88
CA SER A 148 -9.98 16.27 -13.22
C SER A 148 -9.93 17.75 -12.85
N ASN A 149 -8.92 18.20 -12.09
CA ASN A 149 -8.82 19.57 -11.61
C ASN A 149 -8.23 20.50 -12.69
N PRO A 150 -8.99 21.48 -13.21
CA PRO A 150 -8.49 22.41 -14.24
C PRO A 150 -7.28 23.24 -13.78
N GLN A 151 -7.12 23.47 -12.48
CA GLN A 151 -5.99 24.22 -11.94
C GLN A 151 -4.67 23.44 -12.03
N LEU A 152 -4.73 22.12 -12.22
CA LEU A 152 -3.57 21.24 -12.30
C LEU A 152 -3.23 20.82 -13.73
N GLU A 153 -3.77 21.50 -14.75
CA GLU A 153 -3.57 21.14 -16.16
C GLU A 153 -2.08 21.06 -16.54
N LYS A 154 -1.25 21.98 -16.02
CA LYS A 154 0.21 21.99 -16.25
C LYS A 154 0.93 20.84 -15.53
N GLN A 155 0.31 20.26 -14.52
CA GLN A 155 0.85 19.21 -13.67
C GLN A 155 0.39 17.81 -14.11
N VAL A 156 -0.49 17.70 -15.11
CA VAL A 156 -0.96 16.42 -15.66
C VAL A 156 0.19 15.44 -15.99
N PRO A 157 1.32 15.86 -16.61
CA PRO A 157 2.43 14.95 -16.88
C PRO A 157 2.99 14.29 -15.62
N ILE A 158 3.29 15.06 -14.56
CA ILE A 158 3.86 14.52 -13.32
C ILE A 158 2.84 13.66 -12.56
N ILE A 159 1.55 14.04 -12.60
CA ILE A 159 0.47 13.23 -12.01
C ILE A 159 0.38 11.86 -12.70
N ARG A 160 0.42 11.84 -14.04
CA ARG A 160 0.38 10.60 -14.83
C ARG A 160 1.59 9.73 -14.60
N GLU A 161 2.77 10.32 -14.56
CA GLU A 161 4.02 9.61 -14.30
C GLU A 161 4.00 8.91 -12.94
N ASN A 162 3.54 9.61 -11.89
CA ASN A 162 3.39 9.03 -10.56
C ASN A 162 2.31 7.94 -10.53
N LEU A 163 1.20 8.13 -11.25
CA LEU A 163 0.14 7.15 -11.41
C LEU A 163 0.63 5.87 -12.11
N GLU A 164 1.45 6.01 -13.17
CA GLU A 164 2.08 4.89 -13.87
C GLU A 164 3.02 4.13 -12.95
N PHE A 165 3.91 4.84 -12.25
CA PHE A 165 4.80 4.24 -11.27
C PHE A 165 4.01 3.49 -10.19
N PHE A 166 2.96 4.10 -9.65
CA PHE A 166 2.14 3.50 -8.61
C PHE A 166 1.48 2.20 -9.11
N MET A 167 0.90 2.23 -10.32
CA MET A 167 0.25 1.06 -10.90
C MET A 167 1.25 -0.05 -11.24
N HIS A 168 2.34 0.28 -11.91
CA HIS A 168 3.26 -0.71 -12.49
C HIS A 168 4.37 -1.17 -11.54
N THR A 169 4.63 -0.43 -10.47
CA THR A 169 5.65 -0.79 -9.48
C THR A 169 5.01 -1.12 -8.14
N VAL A 170 4.23 -0.19 -7.59
CA VAL A 170 3.75 -0.28 -6.20
C VAL A 170 2.69 -1.35 -6.08
N ILE A 171 1.60 -1.23 -6.84
CA ILE A 171 0.48 -2.18 -6.77
C ILE A 171 0.95 -3.59 -7.12
N LEU A 172 1.66 -3.77 -8.24
CA LEU A 172 2.13 -5.09 -8.68
C LEU A 172 2.99 -5.79 -7.62
N LYS A 173 3.93 -5.07 -6.99
CA LYS A 173 4.81 -5.66 -5.97
C LYS A 173 4.03 -6.06 -4.72
N LEU A 174 3.10 -5.22 -4.28
CA LEU A 174 2.36 -5.45 -3.04
C LEU A 174 1.32 -6.57 -3.16
N VAL A 175 0.62 -6.66 -4.31
CA VAL A 175 -0.34 -7.77 -4.53
C VAL A 175 0.37 -9.11 -4.60
N ALA A 176 1.54 -9.17 -5.24
CA ALA A 176 2.35 -10.39 -5.30
C ALA A 176 2.87 -10.78 -3.91
N LYS A 177 3.32 -9.81 -3.12
CA LYS A 177 3.82 -10.06 -1.75
C LYS A 177 2.77 -10.64 -0.81
N LEU A 178 1.51 -10.24 -0.96
CA LEU A 178 0.40 -10.77 -0.14
C LEU A 178 -0.32 -11.95 -0.82
N ASN A 179 0.07 -12.31 -2.05
CA ASN A 179 -0.56 -13.35 -2.88
C ASN A 179 -2.07 -13.13 -3.08
N ILE A 180 -2.45 -11.91 -3.44
CA ILE A 180 -3.86 -11.47 -3.62
C ILE A 180 -4.17 -10.98 -5.03
N GLN A 181 -3.30 -11.25 -6.00
CA GLN A 181 -3.45 -10.81 -7.39
C GLN A 181 -4.73 -11.30 -8.06
N ASP A 182 -5.26 -12.46 -7.64
CA ASP A 182 -6.46 -13.08 -8.22
C ASP A 182 -7.76 -12.67 -7.51
N GLN A 183 -7.66 -11.96 -6.39
CA GLN A 183 -8.80 -11.47 -5.63
C GLN A 183 -9.62 -10.48 -6.47
N SER A 184 -10.92 -10.69 -6.55
CA SER A 184 -11.81 -9.93 -7.46
C SER A 184 -11.83 -8.44 -7.13
N THR A 185 -11.85 -8.09 -5.84
CA THR A 185 -11.82 -6.71 -5.33
C THR A 185 -10.52 -6.00 -5.69
N VAL A 186 -9.38 -6.67 -5.51
CA VAL A 186 -8.05 -6.14 -5.84
C VAL A 186 -7.90 -5.92 -7.35
N ARG A 187 -8.37 -6.87 -8.17
CA ARG A 187 -8.38 -6.73 -9.63
C ARG A 187 -9.28 -5.59 -10.09
N ALA A 188 -10.43 -5.40 -9.45
CA ALA A 188 -11.33 -4.28 -9.75
C ALA A 188 -10.64 -2.95 -9.47
N ALA A 189 -9.99 -2.80 -8.31
CA ALA A 189 -9.25 -1.61 -7.94
C ALA A 189 -8.10 -1.32 -8.91
N ALA A 190 -7.24 -2.31 -9.18
CA ALA A 190 -6.14 -2.18 -10.14
C ALA A 190 -6.63 -1.84 -11.57
N LYS A 191 -7.79 -2.36 -11.99
CA LYS A 191 -8.42 -1.99 -13.26
C LYS A 191 -8.86 -0.53 -13.27
N GLY A 192 -9.25 0.03 -12.14
CA GLY A 192 -9.53 1.47 -11.97
C GLY A 192 -8.34 2.34 -12.34
N PHE A 193 -7.15 2.03 -11.81
CA PHE A 193 -5.89 2.70 -12.18
C PHE A 193 -5.61 2.59 -13.68
N LYS A 194 -5.74 1.38 -14.24
CA LYS A 194 -5.53 1.14 -15.68
C LYS A 194 -6.47 1.95 -16.56
N LYS A 195 -7.74 2.09 -16.16
CA LYS A 195 -8.71 2.91 -16.87
C LYS A 195 -8.35 4.38 -16.80
N LEU A 196 -7.96 4.88 -15.63
CA LEU A 196 -7.60 6.28 -15.42
C LEU A 196 -6.37 6.69 -16.24
N LEU A 197 -5.36 5.80 -16.34
CA LEU A 197 -4.21 6.03 -17.21
C LEU A 197 -4.60 6.14 -18.69
N LYS A 198 -5.57 5.34 -19.14
CA LYS A 198 -6.03 5.34 -20.54
C LYS A 198 -6.98 6.48 -20.89
N SER A 199 -7.73 7.01 -19.93
CA SER A 199 -8.58 8.18 -20.18
C SER A 199 -7.70 9.41 -20.43
N ASN A 200 -7.75 9.94 -21.64
CA ASN A 200 -6.98 11.08 -22.17
C ASN A 200 -5.51 10.78 -22.54
N ALA A 201 -5.25 9.59 -23.09
CA ALA A 201 -4.23 9.43 -24.15
C ALA A 201 -4.84 9.83 -25.50
#